data_AF-A0A7S3XD11-F1
#
_entry.id   AF-A0A7S3XD11-F1
#
_cell.length_a   1.000
_cell.length_b   1.000
_cell.length_c   1.000
_cell.angle_alpha   90.00
_cell.angle_beta   90.00
_cell.angle_gamma   90.00
#
_symmetry.space_group_name_H-M   'P 1'
#
loop_
_entity.id
_entity.type
_entity.pdbx_description
1 polymer ?
#
loop_
_entity_poly.entity_id
_entity_poly.type
_entity_poly.pdbx_seq_one_letter_code
_entity_poly.pdbx_strand_id
1 'polypeptide(L)'
;METALCYDSTRRRLRICARETFASDDHIALHVAAELDTKEGHVSARAKLRKRYFPKHLGFHVDVGAEYATDADEIRYGVKGRKKWELSEDGLLSLDFKSKVQFSQMKRKGDACAKLELSQKIFNFTVRETSRVGSKRTFEPNDGRWKRTHAQSQGVRNERRNGRGGRLDVRRNEAKRHALIDGGRSSATRHLAFERDERERQRTFTNARTDRRGRLRCVRVQEDQDLKIKVGLDVLRRNVYAQIRENNWTLSTDMRGSWHVSYDL
;
A
#
# COMPACT_ATOMS: atom_id res chain seq x y z
N MET A 1 12.30 13.24 6.31
CA MET A 1 13.56 12.47 6.32
C MET A 1 13.30 11.00 6.66
N GLU A 2 13.83 10.07 5.87
CA GLU A 2 13.79 8.62 6.10
C GLU A 2 15.21 8.11 6.41
N THR A 3 15.35 7.21 7.38
CA THR A 3 16.64 6.60 7.73
C THR A 3 16.51 5.08 7.69
N ALA A 4 17.59 4.40 7.29
CA ALA A 4 17.62 2.95 7.23
C ALA A 4 19.01 2.39 7.52
N LEU A 5 19.06 1.21 8.14
CA LEU A 5 20.25 0.38 8.28
C LEU A 5 20.29 -0.64 7.15
N CYS A 6 21.37 -0.66 6.37
CA CYS A 6 21.53 -1.57 5.24
C CYS A 6 22.76 -2.47 5.45
N TYR A 7 22.58 -3.78 5.40
CA TYR A 7 23.66 -4.76 5.41
C TYR A 7 23.78 -5.46 4.06
N ASP A 8 24.98 -5.49 3.50
CA ASP A 8 25.31 -6.09 2.20
C ASP A 8 26.16 -7.36 2.41
N SER A 9 25.69 -8.52 1.94
CA SER A 9 26.37 -9.80 2.13
C SER A 9 27.68 -9.92 1.35
N THR A 10 27.75 -9.30 0.17
CA THR A 10 28.89 -9.42 -0.74
C THR A 10 30.08 -8.65 -0.19
N ARG A 11 29.82 -7.44 0.31
CA ARG A 11 30.88 -6.59 0.89
C ARG A 11 31.07 -6.80 2.39
N ARG A 12 30.13 -7.48 3.06
CA ARG A 12 30.06 -7.65 4.52
C ARG A 12 30.16 -6.30 5.23
N ARG A 13 29.38 -5.32 4.77
CA ARG A 13 29.39 -3.95 5.30
C ARG A 13 27.99 -3.55 5.75
N LEU A 14 27.94 -2.90 6.90
CA LEU A 14 26.77 -2.22 7.40
C LEU A 14 26.87 -0.74 7.00
N ARG A 15 25.76 -0.17 6.53
CA ARG A 15 25.65 1.23 6.16
C ARG A 15 24.44 1.86 6.82
N ILE A 16 24.60 3.11 7.23
CA ILE A 16 23.49 3.97 7.63
C ILE A 16 23.11 4.80 6.41
N CYS A 17 21.88 4.67 5.96
CA CYS A 17 21.34 5.41 4.82
C CYS A 17 20.36 6.47 5.33
N ALA A 18 20.55 7.72 4.93
CA ALA A 18 19.58 8.79 5.13
C ALA A 18 19.06 9.24 3.77
N ARG A 19 17.74 9.40 3.64
CA ARG A 19 17.08 9.78 2.39
C ARG A 19 16.06 10.87 2.67
N GLU A 20 16.00 11.83 1.77
CA GLU A 20 15.01 12.88 1.80
C GLU A 20 14.54 13.21 0.40
N THR A 21 13.25 13.48 0.29
CA THR A 21 12.62 13.86 -0.97
C THR A 21 11.94 15.20 -0.79
N PHE A 22 12.44 16.21 -1.50
CA PHE A 22 11.81 17.50 -1.62
C PHE A 22 11.00 17.51 -2.89
N ALA A 23 9.68 17.59 -2.78
CA ALA A 23 8.79 17.70 -3.93
C ALA A 23 8.26 19.13 -4.01
N SER A 24 8.21 19.67 -5.22
CA SER A 24 7.51 20.90 -5.56
C SER A 24 6.21 20.57 -6.28
N ASP A 25 5.25 21.49 -6.21
CA ASP A 25 3.94 21.40 -6.87
C ASP A 25 4.07 21.25 -8.39
N ASP A 26 5.17 21.75 -8.98
CA ASP A 26 5.46 21.64 -10.40
C ASP A 26 5.91 20.24 -10.84
N HIS A 27 5.56 19.18 -10.12
CA HIS A 27 5.99 17.81 -10.42
C HIS A 27 7.51 17.62 -10.47
N ILE A 28 8.27 18.56 -9.89
CA ILE A 28 9.72 18.45 -9.72
C ILE A 28 9.98 17.79 -8.38
N ALA A 29 10.89 16.82 -8.34
CA ALA A 29 11.33 16.15 -7.13
C ALA A 29 12.86 16.13 -7.06
N LEU A 30 13.40 16.64 -5.97
CA LEU A 30 14.79 16.50 -5.58
C LEU A 30 14.89 15.39 -4.53
N HIS A 31 15.54 14.29 -4.87
CA HIS A 31 15.85 13.23 -3.93
C HIS A 31 17.32 13.32 -3.52
N VAL A 32 17.57 13.52 -2.24
CA VAL A 32 18.91 13.51 -1.65
C VAL A 32 19.05 12.24 -0.83
N ALA A 33 20.14 11.51 -1.03
CA ALA A 33 20.46 10.32 -0.25
C ALA A 33 21.92 10.37 0.16
N ALA A 34 22.21 10.07 1.43
CA ALA A 34 23.55 9.90 1.95
C ALA A 34 23.70 8.51 2.55
N GLU A 35 24.85 7.89 2.38
CA GLU A 35 25.20 6.61 2.99
C GLU A 35 26.54 6.77 3.74
N LEU A 36 26.55 6.34 5.01
CA LEU A 36 27.73 6.25 5.84
C LEU A 36 28.10 4.77 6.00
N ASP A 37 29.31 4.39 5.60
CA ASP A 37 29.87 3.06 5.84
C ASP A 37 30.40 2.97 7.29
N THR A 38 29.85 2.07 8.10
CA THR A 38 30.22 1.99 9.52
C THR A 38 31.58 1.34 9.75
N LYS A 39 32.16 0.69 8.72
CA LYS A 39 33.46 0.02 8.85
C LYS A 39 34.62 0.98 8.56
N GLU A 40 34.47 1.78 7.51
CA GLU A 40 35.53 2.68 7.02
C GLU A 40 35.28 4.15 7.40
N GLY A 41 34.07 4.49 7.87
CA GLY A 41 33.67 5.88 8.11
C GLY A 41 33.45 6.70 6.83
N HIS A 42 33.51 6.05 5.66
CA HIS A 42 33.34 6.73 4.38
C HIS A 42 31.90 7.21 4.20
N VAL A 43 31.76 8.48 3.81
CA VAL A 43 30.45 9.10 3.52
C VAL A 43 30.31 9.27 2.02
N SER A 44 29.18 8.81 1.50
CA SER A 44 28.78 8.96 0.10
C SER A 44 27.44 9.69 0.03
N ALA A 45 27.25 10.54 -0.98
CA ALA A 45 26.00 11.24 -1.20
C ALA A 45 25.59 11.23 -2.66
N ARG A 46 24.28 11.23 -2.89
CA ARG A 46 23.65 11.22 -4.20
C ARG A 46 22.48 12.18 -4.22
N ALA A 47 22.49 13.11 -5.16
CA ALA A 47 21.39 14.05 -5.39
C ALA A 47 20.76 13.76 -6.75
N LYS A 48 19.44 13.62 -6.80
CA LYS A 48 18.67 13.32 -8.01
C LYS A 48 17.59 14.37 -8.20
N LEU A 49 17.70 15.18 -9.25
CA LEU A 49 16.67 16.11 -9.65
C LEU A 49 15.86 15.50 -10.80
N ARG A 50 14.55 15.40 -10.65
CA ARG A 50 13.65 14.82 -11.65
C ARG A 50 12.41 15.64 -11.86
N LYS A 51 12.03 15.84 -13.13
CA LYS A 51 10.69 16.26 -13.53
C LYS A 51 9.86 15.01 -13.81
N ARG A 52 8.73 14.88 -13.12
CA ARG A 52 7.80 13.76 -13.25
C ARG A 52 6.69 14.15 -14.21
N TYR A 53 6.38 13.28 -15.15
CA TYR A 53 5.31 13.43 -16.13
C TYR A 53 4.31 12.29 -15.96
N PHE A 54 3.06 12.67 -15.74
CA PHE A 54 1.94 11.75 -15.54
C PHE A 54 0.87 12.01 -16.61
N PRO A 55 1.01 11.44 -17.83
CA PRO A 55 -0.06 11.49 -18.80
C PRO A 55 -1.32 10.80 -18.25
N LYS A 56 -2.36 11.60 -17.98
CA LYS A 56 -3.61 11.17 -17.32
C LYS A 56 -4.32 10.00 -18.01
N HIS A 57 -4.15 9.85 -19.33
CA HIS A 57 -4.88 8.87 -20.14
C HIS A 57 -4.19 7.51 -20.27
N LEU A 58 -2.91 7.39 -19.91
CA LEU A 58 -2.10 6.19 -20.23
C LEU A 58 -1.65 5.39 -19.01
N GLY A 59 -1.84 5.92 -17.79
CA GLY A 59 -1.35 5.30 -16.55
C GLY A 59 0.17 5.12 -16.50
N PHE A 60 0.89 5.78 -17.41
CA PHE A 60 2.34 5.70 -17.53
C PHE A 60 2.98 6.82 -16.71
N HIS A 61 4.15 6.55 -16.16
CA HIS A 61 4.95 7.50 -15.40
C HIS A 61 6.28 7.68 -16.11
N VAL A 62 6.56 8.89 -16.61
CA VAL A 62 7.89 9.24 -17.16
C VAL A 62 8.57 10.18 -16.18
N ASP A 63 9.78 9.86 -15.75
CA ASP A 63 10.65 10.80 -15.04
C ASP A 63 11.82 11.16 -15.95
N VAL A 64 12.12 12.44 -16.10
CA VAL A 64 13.33 12.94 -16.78
C VAL A 64 14.15 13.72 -15.77
N GLY A 65 15.46 13.48 -15.72
CA GLY A 65 16.27 14.17 -14.73
C GLY A 65 17.77 13.90 -14.78
N ALA A 66 18.45 14.48 -13.80
CA ALA A 66 19.89 14.36 -13.59
C ALA A 66 20.17 13.77 -12.19
N GLU A 67 21.25 13.02 -12.08
CA GLU A 67 21.75 12.41 -10.85
C GLU A 67 23.23 12.79 -10.69
N TYR A 68 23.57 13.44 -9.59
CA TYR A 68 24.94 13.67 -9.16
C TYR A 68 25.31 12.67 -8.06
N ALA A 69 26.49 12.07 -8.14
CA ALA A 69 27.02 11.15 -7.14
C ALA A 69 28.41 11.60 -6.71
N THR A 70 28.62 11.81 -5.41
CA THR A 70 29.88 12.33 -4.87
C THR A 70 31.04 11.35 -5.04
N ASP A 71 30.78 10.04 -4.92
CA ASP A 71 31.85 9.01 -4.97
C ASP A 71 32.57 8.96 -6.31
N ALA A 72 31.83 9.25 -7.39
CA ALA A 72 32.34 9.23 -8.75
C ALA A 72 32.55 10.63 -9.31
N ASP A 73 32.20 11.67 -8.53
CA ASP A 73 32.12 13.07 -8.98
C ASP A 73 31.44 13.20 -10.36
N GLU A 74 30.34 12.46 -10.57
CA GLU A 74 29.77 12.25 -11.90
C GLU A 74 28.31 12.69 -11.98
N ILE A 75 27.98 13.47 -13.00
CA ILE A 75 26.60 13.80 -13.38
C ILE A 75 26.10 12.83 -14.45
N ARG A 76 24.95 12.22 -14.17
CA ARG A 76 24.27 11.26 -15.04
C ARG A 76 22.86 11.73 -15.38
N TYR A 77 22.59 11.90 -16.66
CA TYR A 77 21.28 12.30 -17.17
C TYR A 77 20.47 11.06 -17.53
N GLY A 78 19.15 11.08 -17.39
CA GLY A 78 18.38 9.91 -17.78
C GLY A 78 16.89 10.10 -17.77
N VAL A 79 16.24 9.13 -18.42
CA VAL A 79 14.80 8.99 -18.50
C VAL A 79 14.42 7.67 -17.85
N LYS A 80 13.36 7.68 -17.05
CA LYS A 80 12.81 6.50 -16.39
C LYS A 80 11.34 6.38 -16.73
N GLY A 81 10.94 5.24 -17.24
CA GLY A 81 9.56 4.86 -17.46
C GLY A 81 9.06 3.90 -16.40
N ARG A 82 7.81 4.04 -15.96
CA ARG A 82 7.13 3.01 -15.16
C ARG A 82 5.67 2.86 -15.61
N LYS A 83 5.23 1.62 -15.74
CA LYS A 83 3.82 1.26 -15.89
C LYS A 83 3.48 0.15 -14.91
N LYS A 84 2.38 0.30 -14.19
CA LYS A 84 1.86 -0.69 -13.25
C LYS A 84 0.54 -1.22 -13.77
N TRP A 85 0.35 -2.53 -13.72
CA TRP A 85 -0.91 -3.21 -13.95
C TRP A 85 -1.32 -3.97 -12.70
N GLU A 86 -2.60 -3.94 -12.39
CA GLU A 86 -3.19 -4.72 -11.31
C GLU A 86 -3.81 -5.95 -11.95
N LEU A 87 -3.29 -7.13 -11.59
CA LEU A 87 -3.64 -8.40 -12.23
C LEU A 87 -4.80 -9.11 -11.53
N SER A 88 -5.05 -8.77 -10.27
CA SER A 88 -6.18 -9.28 -9.50
C SER A 88 -7.17 -8.15 -9.21
N GLU A 89 -8.46 -8.48 -9.22
CA GLU A 89 -9.55 -7.58 -8.80
C GLU A 89 -9.40 -7.12 -7.35
N ASP A 90 -8.75 -7.94 -6.51
CA ASP A 90 -8.48 -7.61 -5.10
C ASP A 90 -7.29 -6.64 -4.91
N GLY A 91 -6.57 -6.28 -5.99
CA GLY A 91 -5.40 -5.39 -5.93
C GLY A 91 -4.15 -6.00 -5.26
N LEU A 92 -4.22 -7.26 -4.85
CA LEU A 92 -3.13 -7.98 -4.16
C LEU A 92 -1.98 -8.39 -5.08
N LEU A 93 -2.29 -8.67 -6.35
CA LEU A 93 -1.33 -9.09 -7.37
C LEU A 93 -1.13 -7.96 -8.37
N SER A 94 0.12 -7.53 -8.56
CA SER A 94 0.46 -6.46 -9.49
C SER A 94 1.70 -6.77 -10.30
N LEU A 95 1.69 -6.31 -11.55
CA LEU A 95 2.82 -6.37 -12.47
C LEU A 95 3.34 -4.95 -12.70
N ASP A 96 4.63 -4.74 -12.51
CA ASP A 96 5.30 -3.45 -12.66
C ASP A 96 6.36 -3.57 -13.77
N PHE A 97 6.20 -2.83 -14.85
CA PHE A 97 7.27 -2.63 -15.84
C PHE A 97 7.99 -1.33 -15.56
N LYS A 98 9.33 -1.39 -15.46
CA LYS A 98 10.20 -0.25 -15.20
C LYS A 98 11.30 -0.22 -16.25
N SER A 99 11.42 0.87 -16.99
CA SER A 99 12.54 1.11 -17.90
C SER A 99 13.36 2.30 -17.40
N LYS A 100 14.67 2.28 -17.64
CA LYS A 100 15.58 3.37 -17.33
C LYS A 100 16.65 3.42 -18.39
N VAL A 101 16.88 4.59 -18.96
CA VAL A 101 18.02 4.89 -19.82
C VAL A 101 18.79 6.02 -19.17
N GLN A 102 20.08 5.83 -18.94
CA GLN A 102 20.93 6.80 -18.26
C GLN A 102 22.22 7.01 -19.06
N PHE A 103 22.58 8.27 -19.30
CA PHE A 103 23.78 8.68 -19.99
C PHE A 103 24.78 9.28 -19.01
N SER A 104 26.00 8.78 -19.05
CA SER A 104 27.15 9.27 -18.29
C SER A 104 27.90 10.32 -19.11
N GLN A 105 28.05 11.53 -18.57
CA GLN A 105 28.81 12.58 -19.24
C GLN A 105 30.30 12.22 -19.34
N MET A 106 30.87 11.65 -18.28
CA MET A 106 32.29 11.29 -18.23
C MET A 106 32.63 10.08 -19.10
N LYS A 107 31.80 9.02 -19.06
CA LYS A 107 32.10 7.76 -19.77
C LYS A 107 31.66 7.77 -21.23
N ARG A 108 30.97 8.83 -21.68
CA ARG A 108 30.32 8.94 -23.01
C ARG A 108 29.54 7.67 -23.41
N LYS A 109 28.95 7.00 -22.41
CA LYS A 109 28.27 5.72 -22.58
C LYS A 109 26.87 5.78 -21.97
N GLY A 110 25.91 5.23 -22.70
CA GLY A 110 24.55 4.99 -22.20
C GLY A 110 24.45 3.62 -21.52
N ASP A 111 23.78 3.57 -20.38
CA ASP A 111 23.32 2.34 -19.73
C ASP A 111 21.80 2.28 -19.83
N ALA A 112 21.29 1.13 -20.28
CA ALA A 112 19.87 0.86 -20.38
C ALA A 112 19.51 -0.31 -19.47
N CYS A 113 18.39 -0.19 -18.76
CA CYS A 113 17.86 -1.20 -17.88
C CYS A 113 16.34 -1.30 -18.09
N ALA A 114 15.84 -2.52 -18.22
CA ALA A 114 14.41 -2.81 -18.25
C ALA A 114 14.12 -3.91 -17.25
N LYS A 115 13.14 -3.68 -16.38
CA LYS A 115 12.77 -4.59 -15.30
C LYS A 115 11.28 -4.89 -15.35
N LEU A 116 10.95 -6.15 -15.15
CA LEU A 116 9.60 -6.63 -14.99
C LEU A 116 9.48 -7.20 -13.57
N GLU A 117 8.54 -6.68 -12.76
CA GLU A 117 8.37 -7.07 -11.36
C GLU A 117 6.94 -7.59 -11.13
N LEU A 118 6.80 -8.83 -10.68
CA LEU A 118 5.55 -9.37 -10.14
C LEU A 118 5.56 -9.20 -8.63
N SER A 119 4.54 -8.55 -8.08
CA SER A 119 4.39 -8.31 -6.63
C SER A 119 3.08 -8.88 -6.11
N GLN A 120 3.16 -9.63 -5.02
CA GLN A 120 2.01 -10.14 -4.27
C GLN A 120 2.04 -9.56 -2.85
N LYS A 121 0.93 -8.96 -2.43
CA LYS A 121 0.69 -8.58 -1.05
C LYS A 121 -0.07 -9.69 -0.34
N ILE A 122 0.34 -10.00 0.88
CA ILE A 122 -0.26 -11.01 1.74
C ILE A 122 -0.53 -10.34 3.09
N PHE A 123 -1.79 -10.31 3.51
CA PHE A 123 -2.18 -9.81 4.82
C PHE A 123 -2.01 -10.91 5.85
N ASN A 124 -1.32 -10.61 6.95
CA ASN A 124 -1.21 -11.57 8.05
C ASN A 124 -2.54 -11.62 8.84
N PHE A 125 -3.13 -12.81 8.97
CA PHE A 125 -4.33 -13.01 9.77
C PHE A 125 -3.95 -13.49 11.16
N THR A 126 -3.84 -12.58 12.12
CA THR A 126 -3.69 -12.98 13.53
C THR A 126 -5.06 -13.38 14.08
N VAL A 127 -5.33 -14.69 14.21
CA VAL A 127 -6.50 -15.16 14.97
C VAL A 127 -6.22 -14.95 16.46
N ARG A 128 -6.62 -13.81 17.00
CA ARG A 128 -6.74 -13.66 18.46
C ARG A 128 -8.05 -14.30 18.89
N GLU A 129 -7.98 -15.42 19.61
CA GLU A 129 -9.14 -15.91 20.36
C GLU A 129 -9.49 -14.85 21.42
N THR A 130 -10.64 -14.21 21.27
CA THR A 130 -11.18 -13.38 22.35
C THR A 130 -11.58 -14.30 23.50
N SER A 131 -10.80 -14.27 24.58
CA SER A 131 -11.10 -14.95 25.83
C SER A 131 -12.53 -14.68 26.30
N ARG A 132 -13.14 -15.72 26.88
CA ARG A 132 -14.51 -15.81 27.42
C ARG A 132 -15.10 -14.46 27.85
N VAL A 133 -16.26 -14.10 27.29
CA VAL A 133 -17.21 -13.23 27.98
C VAL A 133 -17.65 -13.97 29.24
N GLY A 134 -16.90 -13.80 30.33
CA GLY A 134 -17.32 -14.23 31.66
C GLY A 134 -18.54 -13.41 32.03
N SER A 135 -19.68 -14.08 32.23
CA SER A 135 -20.85 -13.47 32.86
C SER A 135 -20.41 -12.83 34.18
N LYS A 136 -20.44 -11.50 34.29
CA LYS A 136 -20.33 -10.82 35.58
C LYS A 136 -21.51 -11.32 36.43
N ARG A 137 -21.20 -12.02 37.51
CA ARG A 137 -22.18 -12.27 38.58
C ARG A 137 -21.98 -11.16 39.60
N THR A 138 -22.90 -10.23 39.66
CA THR A 138 -23.01 -9.31 40.81
C THR A 138 -23.80 -10.02 41.91
N PHE A 139 -23.27 -9.99 43.12
CA PHE A 139 -23.94 -10.49 44.32
C PHE A 139 -24.75 -9.33 44.91
N GLU A 140 -26.08 -9.46 44.99
CA GLU A 140 -26.92 -8.52 45.73
C GLU A 140 -27.17 -9.07 47.15
N PRO A 141 -26.91 -8.30 48.22
CA PRO A 141 -26.85 -8.86 49.57
C PRO A 141 -28.20 -9.25 50.19
N ASN A 142 -29.34 -8.81 49.64
CA ASN A 142 -30.62 -8.92 50.36
C ASN A 142 -31.39 -10.24 50.17
N ASP A 143 -31.08 -11.08 49.17
CA ASP A 143 -31.85 -12.30 48.91
C ASP A 143 -31.00 -13.59 48.83
N GLY A 144 -29.71 -13.53 49.17
CA GLY A 144 -28.84 -14.73 49.25
C GLY A 144 -28.69 -15.57 47.97
N ARG A 145 -29.11 -15.04 46.79
CA ARG A 145 -29.16 -15.80 45.54
C ARG A 145 -28.38 -15.13 44.41
N TRP A 146 -27.54 -15.90 43.74
CA TRP A 146 -26.84 -15.47 42.53
C TRP A 146 -27.82 -15.41 41.34
N LYS A 147 -28.03 -14.22 40.76
CA LYS A 147 -28.75 -14.07 39.49
C LYS A 147 -27.76 -13.86 38.34
N ARG A 148 -28.02 -14.52 37.20
CA ARG A 148 -27.30 -14.29 35.92
C ARG A 148 -28.01 -13.15 35.19
N THR A 149 -27.34 -12.02 35.01
CA THR A 149 -27.80 -10.96 34.11
C THR A 149 -27.19 -11.19 32.72
N HIS A 150 -28.05 -11.46 31.73
CA HIS A 150 -27.63 -11.43 30.33
C HIS A 150 -27.62 -9.97 29.88
N ALA A 151 -26.44 -9.45 29.50
CA ALA A 151 -26.35 -8.16 28.82
C ALA A 151 -27.00 -8.31 27.43
N GLN A 152 -28.18 -7.71 27.24
CA GLN A 152 -28.78 -7.54 25.92
C GLN A 152 -27.95 -6.52 25.15
N SER A 153 -27.17 -6.97 24.17
CA SER A 153 -26.65 -6.08 23.12
C SER A 153 -27.82 -5.67 22.24
N GLN A 154 -28.07 -4.37 22.13
CA GLN A 154 -29.06 -3.81 21.21
C GLN A 154 -28.71 -4.20 19.77
N GLY A 155 -29.48 -5.14 19.21
CA GLY A 155 -29.44 -5.50 17.81
C GLY A 155 -30.33 -4.55 17.01
N VAL A 156 -29.75 -3.91 16.01
CA VAL A 156 -30.45 -3.10 15.00
C VAL A 156 -31.55 -3.94 14.36
N ARG A 157 -32.79 -3.47 14.51
CA ARG A 157 -34.04 -4.08 14.06
C ARG A 157 -34.11 -4.03 12.54
N ASN A 158 -33.90 -5.16 11.88
CA ASN A 158 -34.12 -5.32 10.44
C ASN A 158 -35.57 -5.79 10.22
N GLU A 159 -36.46 -4.87 9.85
CA GLU A 159 -37.85 -5.21 9.50
C GLU A 159 -37.89 -5.89 8.13
N ARG A 160 -38.14 -7.21 8.14
CA ARG A 160 -38.69 -7.93 6.98
C ARG A 160 -40.18 -8.14 7.22
N ARG A 161 -41.04 -7.39 6.52
CA ARG A 161 -42.47 -7.72 6.36
C ARG A 161 -42.64 -8.53 5.08
N ASN A 162 -43.05 -9.79 5.24
CA ASN A 162 -43.72 -10.58 4.22
C ASN A 162 -45.23 -10.27 4.27
N GLY A 163 -45.90 -10.26 3.11
CA GLY A 163 -47.33 -10.59 3.03
C GLY A 163 -48.17 -9.82 2.02
N ARG A 164 -48.32 -10.42 0.83
CA ARG A 164 -49.55 -10.60 0.02
C ARG A 164 -50.56 -9.44 -0.16
N GLY A 165 -50.85 -9.17 -1.44
CA GLY A 165 -52.21 -9.00 -1.97
C GLY A 165 -52.61 -7.58 -2.34
N GLY A 166 -53.03 -7.37 -3.59
CA GLY A 166 -53.81 -6.18 -3.97
C GLY A 166 -53.60 -5.69 -5.40
N ARG A 167 -54.64 -5.86 -6.22
CA ARG A 167 -54.87 -5.38 -7.59
C ARG A 167 -54.51 -3.92 -7.90
N LEU A 168 -54.13 -3.73 -9.16
CA LEU A 168 -54.46 -2.64 -10.12
C LEU A 168 -54.51 -1.19 -9.57
N ASP A 169 -53.64 -0.32 -10.10
CA ASP A 169 -54.15 0.82 -10.87
C ASP A 169 -53.13 1.45 -11.83
N VAL A 170 -53.66 1.81 -13.00
CA VAL A 170 -52.99 2.49 -14.11
C VAL A 170 -53.06 4.00 -13.83
N ARG A 171 -51.92 4.70 -13.82
CA ARG A 171 -51.69 6.13 -14.19
C ARG A 171 -50.56 6.76 -13.37
N ARG A 172 -49.40 6.97 -13.99
CA ARG A 172 -48.68 8.26 -14.10
C ARG A 172 -47.27 8.02 -14.67
N ASN A 173 -47.23 8.00 -16.00
CA ASN A 173 -46.11 8.58 -16.73
C ASN A 173 -46.14 10.11 -16.54
N GLU A 174 -44.99 10.74 -16.79
CA GLU A 174 -44.79 12.20 -16.95
C GLU A 174 -44.64 13.04 -15.69
N ALA A 175 -43.42 13.06 -15.15
CA ALA A 175 -42.76 14.32 -14.77
C ALA A 175 -41.25 14.06 -14.57
N LYS A 176 -40.42 14.94 -15.14
CA LYS A 176 -38.95 15.04 -15.01
C LYS A 176 -38.08 14.40 -16.11
N ARG A 177 -38.62 14.28 -17.33
CA ARG A 177 -37.86 14.61 -18.55
C ARG A 177 -37.98 16.12 -18.76
N HIS A 178 -37.04 16.91 -18.24
CA HIS A 178 -36.67 18.27 -18.68
C HIS A 178 -35.74 18.88 -17.61
N ALA A 179 -34.43 18.82 -17.88
CA ALA A 179 -33.41 19.75 -17.38
C ALA A 179 -32.06 19.34 -18.00
N LEU A 180 -31.91 19.64 -19.29
CA LEU A 180 -30.60 19.81 -19.92
C LEU A 180 -30.41 21.33 -20.07
N ILE A 181 -29.17 21.79 -19.86
CA ILE A 181 -28.66 23.15 -20.07
C ILE A 181 -28.88 24.08 -18.86
N ASP A 182 -27.94 24.04 -17.91
CA ASP A 182 -27.13 25.23 -17.63
C ASP A 182 -25.83 24.91 -16.88
N GLY A 183 -24.80 25.69 -17.19
CA GLY A 183 -23.40 25.41 -16.90
C GLY A 183 -22.97 25.59 -15.44
N GLY A 184 -21.85 24.93 -15.14
CA GLY A 184 -20.82 25.44 -14.23
C GLY A 184 -21.19 25.63 -12.77
N ARG A 185 -20.97 24.59 -11.95
CA ARG A 185 -20.34 24.70 -10.61
C ARG A 185 -20.11 23.33 -9.97
N SER A 186 -18.91 23.15 -9.43
CA SER A 186 -18.46 22.15 -8.45
C SER A 186 -18.26 20.69 -8.88
N SER A 187 -17.12 20.42 -9.49
CA SER A 187 -16.50 19.08 -9.55
C SER A 187 -15.77 18.70 -8.23
N ALA A 188 -15.65 19.63 -7.28
CA ALA A 188 -14.94 19.44 -6.01
C ALA A 188 -15.78 18.68 -4.96
N THR A 189 -17.10 18.67 -5.07
CA THR A 189 -17.97 18.03 -4.07
C THR A 189 -18.25 16.55 -4.38
N ARG A 190 -17.94 16.05 -5.59
CA ARG A 190 -18.12 14.61 -5.93
C ARG A 190 -16.91 13.73 -5.61
N HIS A 191 -15.69 14.28 -5.61
CA HIS A 191 -14.49 13.52 -5.23
C HIS A 191 -14.40 13.27 -3.71
N LEU A 192 -14.85 14.24 -2.90
CA LEU A 192 -14.90 14.07 -1.44
C LEU A 192 -16.01 13.11 -0.98
N ALA A 193 -17.04 12.88 -1.81
CA ALA A 193 -18.06 11.87 -1.55
C ALA A 193 -17.56 10.46 -1.91
N PHE A 194 -16.73 10.31 -2.95
CA PHE A 194 -16.14 9.02 -3.33
C PHE A 194 -15.03 8.58 -2.36
N GLU A 195 -14.18 9.49 -1.89
CA GLU A 195 -13.15 9.19 -0.88
C GLU A 195 -13.72 9.05 0.55
N ARG A 196 -14.88 9.64 0.85
CA ARG A 196 -15.61 9.33 2.10
C ARG A 196 -16.33 8.00 2.04
N ASP A 197 -16.87 7.60 0.89
CA ASP A 197 -17.54 6.31 0.72
C ASP A 197 -16.53 5.14 0.73
N GLU A 198 -15.27 5.34 0.28
CA GLU A 198 -14.19 4.34 0.47
C GLU A 198 -13.71 4.24 1.93
N ARG A 199 -13.62 5.37 2.66
CA ARG A 199 -13.30 5.35 4.10
C ARG A 199 -14.45 4.79 4.96
N GLU A 200 -15.70 4.89 4.53
CA GLU A 200 -16.84 4.28 5.21
C GLU A 200 -17.11 2.82 4.80
N ARG A 201 -16.67 2.38 3.61
CA ARG A 201 -16.68 0.95 3.21
C ARG A 201 -15.56 0.13 3.83
N GLN A 202 -14.50 0.78 4.33
CA GLN A 202 -13.49 0.17 5.21
C GLN A 202 -13.98 -0.01 6.67
N ARG A 203 -15.30 0.04 6.91
CA ARG A 203 -15.88 -0.35 8.21
C ARG A 203 -15.85 -1.86 8.36
N THR A 204 -14.82 -2.35 9.07
CA THR A 204 -14.83 -3.55 9.91
C THR A 204 -15.83 -4.63 9.47
N PHE A 205 -15.41 -5.54 8.61
CA PHE A 205 -16.08 -6.83 8.50
C PHE A 205 -15.75 -7.67 9.74
N THR A 206 -16.48 -7.48 10.84
CA THR A 206 -16.56 -8.47 11.90
C THR A 206 -17.37 -9.67 11.38
N ASN A 207 -16.70 -10.63 10.76
CA ASN A 207 -17.29 -11.93 10.49
C ASN A 207 -17.42 -12.71 11.81
N ALA A 208 -18.52 -12.49 12.52
CA ALA A 208 -18.88 -13.30 13.67
C ALA A 208 -19.41 -14.65 13.18
N ARG A 209 -18.57 -15.69 13.21
CA ARG A 209 -19.05 -17.07 13.09
C ARG A 209 -19.36 -17.61 14.48
N THR A 210 -20.60 -18.05 14.65
CA THR A 210 -21.04 -18.77 15.84
C THR A 210 -20.65 -20.24 15.71
N ASP A 211 -19.89 -20.74 16.68
CA ASP A 211 -19.63 -22.19 16.79
C ASP A 211 -20.94 -22.94 17.11
N ARG A 212 -21.01 -24.25 16.85
CA ARG A 212 -22.11 -25.17 17.23
C ARG A 212 -22.46 -25.12 18.72
N ARG A 213 -21.62 -24.52 19.57
CA ARG A 213 -21.82 -24.29 21.01
C ARG A 213 -22.27 -22.87 21.39
N GLY A 214 -22.66 -22.02 20.43
CA GLY A 214 -23.15 -20.66 20.70
C GLY A 214 -22.07 -19.64 21.06
N ARG A 215 -20.78 -19.94 20.77
CA ARG A 215 -19.66 -19.06 21.10
C ARG A 215 -19.34 -18.16 19.89
N LEU A 216 -19.41 -16.84 20.08
CA LEU A 216 -18.96 -15.86 19.09
C LEU A 216 -17.43 -15.86 19.04
N ARG A 217 -16.85 -16.20 17.89
CA ARG A 217 -15.43 -15.94 17.62
C ARG A 217 -15.33 -14.61 16.89
N CYS A 218 -14.80 -13.59 17.57
CA CYS A 218 -14.43 -12.34 16.93
C CYS A 218 -12.98 -12.49 16.45
N VAL A 219 -12.77 -12.62 15.15
CA VAL A 219 -11.43 -12.51 14.57
C VAL A 219 -11.13 -11.02 14.43
N ARG A 220 -10.21 -10.50 15.24
CA ARG A 220 -9.68 -9.15 15.04
C ARG A 220 -8.58 -9.25 13.98
N VAL A 221 -8.88 -8.79 12.77
CA VAL A 221 -7.86 -8.57 11.74
C VAL A 221 -6.93 -7.47 12.24
N GLN A 222 -5.63 -7.76 12.36
CA GLN A 222 -4.61 -6.72 12.54
C GLN A 222 -4.19 -6.28 11.14
N GLU A 223 -4.51 -5.04 10.78
CA GLU A 223 -4.22 -4.47 9.46
C GLU A 223 -2.75 -4.06 9.27
N ASP A 224 -1.93 -4.13 10.30
CA ASP A 224 -0.58 -3.52 10.30
C ASP A 224 0.55 -4.48 9.90
N GLN A 225 0.25 -5.73 9.51
CA GLN A 225 1.26 -6.70 9.08
C GLN A 225 1.08 -7.07 7.60
N ASP A 226 1.76 -6.30 6.76
CA ASP A 226 1.81 -6.48 5.32
C ASP A 226 3.09 -7.23 4.93
N LEU A 227 2.95 -8.51 4.61
CA LEU A 227 4.00 -9.25 3.92
C LEU A 227 3.89 -8.95 2.42
N LYS A 228 4.96 -8.43 1.83
CA LYS A 228 5.04 -8.24 0.39
C LYS A 228 6.16 -9.09 -0.19
N ILE A 229 5.77 -10.00 -1.08
CA ILE A 229 6.69 -10.80 -1.87
C ILE A 229 6.75 -10.22 -3.27
N LYS A 230 7.96 -10.09 -3.80
CA LYS A 230 8.19 -9.63 -5.16
C LYS A 230 9.24 -10.50 -5.83
N VAL A 231 8.97 -10.88 -7.07
CA VAL A 231 9.93 -11.50 -7.97
C VAL A 231 10.10 -10.57 -9.17
N GLY A 232 11.35 -10.30 -9.55
CA GLY A 232 11.66 -9.42 -10.67
C GLY A 232 12.66 -10.04 -11.63
N LEU A 233 12.58 -9.59 -12.89
CA LEU A 233 13.50 -9.94 -13.97
C LEU A 233 14.07 -8.66 -14.57
N ASP A 234 15.40 -8.53 -14.59
CA ASP A 234 16.07 -7.60 -15.48
C ASP A 234 16.09 -8.21 -16.89
N VAL A 235 15.26 -7.65 -17.79
CA VAL A 235 15.01 -8.19 -19.12
C VAL A 235 16.27 -8.12 -20.00
N LEU A 236 17.06 -7.05 -19.86
CA LEU A 236 18.24 -6.84 -20.68
C LEU A 236 19.41 -7.73 -20.21
N ARG A 237 19.57 -7.89 -18.89
CA ARG A 237 20.66 -8.69 -18.31
C ARG A 237 20.27 -10.15 -18.05
N ARG A 238 19.00 -10.51 -18.23
CA ARG A 238 18.42 -11.84 -17.93
C ARG A 238 18.71 -12.30 -16.50
N ASN A 239 18.66 -11.37 -15.55
CA ASN A 239 18.92 -11.64 -14.14
C ASN A 239 17.61 -11.62 -13.36
N VAL A 240 17.31 -12.70 -12.65
CA VAL A 240 16.16 -12.79 -11.75
C VAL A 240 16.58 -12.29 -10.37
N TYR A 241 15.68 -11.62 -9.66
CA TYR A 241 15.86 -11.21 -8.28
C TYR A 241 14.56 -11.38 -7.51
N ALA A 242 14.66 -11.53 -6.19
CA ALA A 242 13.51 -11.55 -5.30
C ALA A 242 13.67 -10.54 -4.16
N GLN A 243 12.53 -10.10 -3.66
CA GLN A 243 12.44 -9.20 -2.52
C GLN A 243 11.30 -9.65 -1.63
N ILE A 244 11.59 -9.74 -0.33
CA ILE A 244 10.60 -9.95 0.73
C ILE A 244 10.65 -8.71 1.61
N ARG A 245 9.50 -8.08 1.83
CA ARG A 245 9.36 -6.96 2.76
C ARG A 245 8.30 -7.32 3.78
N GLU A 246 8.64 -7.14 5.04
CA GLU A 246 7.71 -7.28 6.15
C GLU A 246 7.96 -6.13 7.12
N ASN A 247 6.89 -5.40 7.46
CA ASN A 247 6.94 -4.25 8.35
C ASN A 247 8.06 -3.26 7.91
N ASN A 248 9.06 -3.08 8.78
CA ASN A 248 10.18 -2.16 8.59
C ASN A 248 11.42 -2.82 8.00
N TRP A 249 11.42 -4.12 7.69
CA TRP A 249 12.60 -4.76 7.10
C TRP A 249 12.33 -5.26 5.68
N THR A 250 13.38 -5.27 4.87
CA THR A 250 13.37 -5.73 3.49
C THR A 250 14.60 -6.58 3.24
N LEU A 251 14.39 -7.82 2.82
CA LEU A 251 15.43 -8.70 2.27
C LEU A 251 15.33 -8.69 0.74
N SER A 252 16.43 -8.40 0.07
CA SER A 252 16.53 -8.48 -1.39
C SER A 252 17.67 -9.41 -1.78
N THR A 253 17.45 -10.26 -2.78
CA THR A 253 18.43 -11.24 -3.28
C THR A 253 18.47 -11.23 -4.80
N ASP A 254 19.65 -11.40 -5.37
CA ASP A 254 19.87 -11.56 -6.82
C ASP A 254 19.71 -13.01 -7.30
N MET A 255 19.28 -13.93 -6.41
CA MET A 255 19.18 -15.38 -6.64
C MET A 255 20.48 -16.06 -7.12
N ARG A 256 21.62 -15.35 -7.11
CA ARG A 256 22.94 -15.83 -7.53
C ARG A 256 23.95 -15.87 -6.38
N GLY A 257 23.52 -15.47 -5.18
CA GLY A 257 24.31 -15.57 -3.94
C GLY A 257 24.51 -14.24 -3.22
N SER A 258 24.16 -13.11 -3.84
CA SER A 258 24.22 -11.80 -3.19
C SER A 258 22.86 -11.45 -2.60
N TRP A 259 22.86 -11.03 -1.35
CA TRP A 259 21.68 -10.54 -0.67
C TRP A 259 22.00 -9.32 0.17
N HIS A 260 20.99 -8.48 0.40
CA HIS A 260 21.10 -7.38 1.33
C HIS A 260 19.82 -7.24 2.13
N VAL A 261 19.97 -6.83 3.38
CA VAL A 261 18.89 -6.54 4.30
C VAL A 261 18.87 -5.04 4.54
N SER A 262 17.69 -4.44 4.54
CA SER A 262 17.48 -3.05 4.93
C SER A 262 16.43 -2.98 6.02
N TYR A 263 16.69 -2.22 7.07
CA TYR A 263 15.78 -1.96 8.18
C TYR A 263 15.50 -0.46 8.23
N ASP A 264 14.26 -0.07 8.00
CA ASP A 264 13.78 1.31 8.08
C ASP A 264 13.66 1.70 9.57
N LEU A 265 14.30 2.79 9.98
CA LEU A 265 14.42 3.28 11.36
C LEU A 265 13.30 4.24 11.76
#